data_AF-A0A453R556-F1
#
_entry.id   AF-A0A453R556-F1
#
_cell.length_a   1.000
_cell.length_b   1.000
_cell.length_c   1.000
_cell.angle_alpha   90.00
_cell.angle_beta   90.00
_cell.angle_gamma   90.00
#
_symmetry.space_group_name_H-M   'P 1'
#
loop_
_entity.id
_entity.type
_entity.pdbx_description
1 polymer ?
#
loop_
_entity_poly.entity_id
_entity_poly.type
_entity_poly.pdbx_seq_one_letter_code
_entity_poly.pdbx_strand_id
1 'polypeptide(L)'
;FSFHRIIFSAHADSFSDHTHPDGTREVTVPAMTWKKGGMPGFAIATFGQKGVVSVYCCWLVQEWYIMTGYSVFLFLTALAIRWSHWI
;
A
#
# COMPACT_ATOMS: atom_id res chain seq x y z
N PHE A 1 7.81 -24.26 -9.13
CA PHE A 1 6.61 -24.13 -9.98
C PHE A 1 6.87 -23.01 -10.98
N SER A 2 6.80 -23.30 -12.29
CA SER A 2 6.88 -22.30 -13.35
C SER A 2 5.45 -21.89 -13.70
N PHE A 3 5.05 -20.67 -13.37
CA PHE A 3 3.72 -20.16 -13.71
C PHE A 3 3.65 -19.91 -15.21
N HIS A 4 2.61 -20.42 -15.88
CA HIS A 4 2.41 -20.15 -17.32
C HIS A 4 1.67 -18.83 -17.55
N ARG A 5 0.87 -18.38 -16.57
CA ARG A 5 0.01 -17.20 -16.68
C ARG A 5 -0.15 -16.51 -15.33
N ILE A 6 -0.07 -15.19 -15.33
CA ILE A 6 -0.40 -14.33 -14.19
C ILE A 6 -1.56 -13.40 -14.57
N ILE A 7 -2.53 -13.25 -13.66
CA ILE A 7 -3.67 -12.34 -13.80
C ILE A 7 -3.60 -11.31 -12.68
N PHE A 8 -3.73 -10.03 -13.04
CA PHE A 8 -3.93 -8.96 -12.07
C PHE A 8 -5.41 -8.57 -12.03
N SER A 9 -6.01 -8.67 -10.86
CA SER A 9 -7.40 -8.27 -10.60
C SER A 9 -7.42 -7.08 -9.65
N ALA A 10 -8.41 -6.20 -9.78
CA ALA A 10 -8.58 -5.04 -8.92
C ALA A 10 -10.08 -4.80 -8.70
N HIS A 11 -10.59 -5.12 -7.50
CA HIS A 11 -11.95 -4.76 -7.09
C HIS A 11 -12.24 -5.01 -5.61
N ALA A 12 -11.60 -6.03 -5.04
CA ALA A 12 -11.88 -6.51 -3.68
C ALA A 12 -11.28 -5.62 -2.56
N ASP A 13 -10.63 -4.51 -2.92
CA ASP A 13 -9.94 -3.56 -2.02
C ASP A 13 -8.96 -4.18 -1.02
N SER A 14 -8.54 -5.42 -1.30
CA SER A 14 -7.71 -6.23 -0.45
C SER A 14 -6.70 -6.96 -1.32
N PHE A 15 -5.55 -7.27 -0.71
CA PHE A 15 -4.53 -8.04 -1.38
C PHE A 15 -4.83 -9.54 -1.28
N SER A 16 -4.69 -10.25 -2.40
CA SER A 16 -4.70 -11.71 -2.45
C SER A 16 -3.68 -12.19 -3.48
N ASP A 17 -3.04 -13.31 -3.20
CA ASP A 17 -2.10 -13.98 -4.09
C ASP A 17 -2.42 -15.47 -4.08
N HIS A 18 -3.16 -15.90 -5.11
CA HIS A 18 -3.68 -17.25 -5.21
C HIS A 18 -3.11 -17.96 -6.43
N THR A 19 -2.72 -19.23 -6.25
CA THR A 19 -2.35 -20.11 -7.36
C THR A 19 -3.46 -21.09 -7.61
N HIS A 20 -4.09 -20.99 -8.78
CA HIS A 20 -5.14 -21.89 -9.23
C HIS A 20 -4.58 -23.28 -9.58
N PRO A 21 -5.39 -24.35 -9.54
CA PRO A 21 -4.95 -25.71 -9.87
C PRO A 21 -4.41 -25.87 -11.30
N ASP A 22 -4.83 -25.00 -12.23
CA ASP A 22 -4.36 -24.96 -13.62
C ASP A 22 -2.95 -24.32 -13.76
N GLY A 23 -2.36 -23.86 -12.66
CA GLY A 23 -1.07 -23.19 -12.64
C GLY A 23 -1.13 -21.69 -12.95
N THR A 24 -2.32 -21.11 -13.08
CA THR A 24 -2.51 -19.65 -13.18
C THR A 24 -2.31 -19.02 -11.81
N ARG A 25 -1.49 -17.97 -11.73
CA ARG A 25 -1.40 -17.13 -10.52
C ARG A 25 -2.30 -15.92 -10.66
N GLU A 26 -3.21 -15.71 -9.73
CA GLU A 26 -4.06 -14.54 -9.65
C GLU A 26 -3.62 -13.65 -8.49
N VAL A 27 -3.34 -12.40 -8.79
CA VAL A 27 -2.95 -11.38 -7.82
C VAL A 27 -4.04 -10.32 -7.79
N THR A 28 -4.75 -10.21 -6.67
CA THR A 28 -5.67 -9.10 -6.43
C THR A 28 -4.90 -7.93 -5.84
N VAL A 29 -4.89 -6.81 -6.55
CA VAL A 29 -4.19 -5.60 -6.16
C VAL A 29 -5.12 -4.76 -5.28
N PRO A 30 -4.66 -4.28 -4.10
CA PRO A 30 -5.44 -3.41 -3.24
C PRO A 30 -5.66 -2.04 -3.90
N ALA A 31 -6.63 -1.29 -3.40
CA ALA A 31 -6.91 0.05 -3.91
C ALA A 31 -5.78 1.03 -3.49
N MET A 32 -5.30 1.86 -4.43
CA MET A 32 -4.32 2.92 -4.15
C MET A 32 -5.01 4.20 -3.64
N THR A 33 -5.99 4.06 -2.76
CA THR A 33 -6.75 5.18 -2.19
C THR A 33 -7.20 4.87 -0.77
N TRP A 34 -7.30 5.90 0.07
CA TRP A 34 -7.88 5.78 1.40
C TRP A 34 -9.42 5.59 1.38
N LYS A 35 -10.06 5.86 0.23
CA LYS A 35 -11.53 5.83 0.09
C LYS A 35 -12.15 4.46 0.37
N LYS A 36 -11.43 3.38 0.12
CA LYS A 36 -11.93 2.00 0.24
C LYS A 36 -10.88 1.16 0.95
N GLY A 37 -11.21 0.62 2.13
CA GLY A 37 -10.29 -0.19 2.94
C GLY A 37 -9.39 0.58 3.93
N GLY A 38 -9.33 1.92 3.86
CA GLY A 38 -8.62 2.78 4.82
C GLY A 38 -7.08 2.71 4.78
N MET A 39 -6.50 1.69 4.15
CA MET A 39 -5.08 1.52 3.90
C MET A 39 -4.85 1.38 2.39
N PRO A 40 -4.31 2.41 1.72
CA PRO A 40 -3.92 2.29 0.33
C PRO A 40 -2.83 1.25 0.21
N GLY A 41 -2.78 0.54 -0.90
CA GLY A 41 -1.71 -0.41 -1.16
C GLY A 41 -1.34 -0.49 -2.63
N PHE A 42 -0.22 -1.14 -2.89
CA PHE A 42 0.21 -1.50 -4.23
C PHE A 42 0.95 -2.84 -4.20
N ALA A 43 0.98 -3.52 -5.34
CA ALA A 43 1.71 -4.76 -5.50
C ALA A 43 2.91 -4.55 -6.44
N ILE A 44 4.04 -5.16 -6.10
CA ILE A 44 5.23 -5.24 -6.94
C ILE A 44 5.38 -6.69 -7.40
N ALA A 45 5.32 -6.91 -8.70
CA ALA A 45 5.62 -8.22 -9.30
C ALA A 45 6.98 -8.17 -9.99
N THR A 46 7.90 -9.01 -9.55
CA THR A 46 9.23 -9.17 -10.12
C THR A 46 9.29 -10.47 -10.90
N PHE A 47 9.70 -10.37 -12.17
CA PHE A 47 9.87 -11.50 -13.07
C PHE A 47 11.35 -11.87 -13.15
N GLY A 48 11.72 -12.99 -12.53
CA GLY A 48 13.07 -13.53 -12.51
C GLY A 48 13.37 -14.49 -13.66
N GLN A 49 14.60 -15.00 -13.68
CA GLN A 49 15.00 -16.04 -14.63
C GLN A 49 14.23 -17.35 -14.37
N LYS A 50 14.05 -18.16 -15.42
CA LYS A 50 13.36 -19.48 -15.36
C LYS A 50 11.90 -19.42 -14.89
N GLY A 51 11.19 -18.32 -15.17
CA GLY A 51 9.75 -18.21 -14.87
C GLY A 51 9.43 -18.05 -13.39
N VAL A 52 10.43 -17.72 -12.56
CA VAL A 52 10.22 -17.37 -11.16
C VAL A 52 9.55 -16.00 -11.10
N VAL A 53 8.41 -15.91 -10.43
CA VAL A 53 7.72 -14.65 -10.18
C VAL A 53 7.62 -14.43 -8.68
N SER A 54 8.06 -13.27 -8.21
CA SER A 54 7.91 -12.83 -6.82
C SER A 54 6.92 -11.69 -6.78
N VAL A 55 5.92 -11.77 -5.90
CA VAL A 55 4.91 -10.73 -5.72
C VAL A 55 5.00 -10.23 -4.29
N TYR A 56 5.11 -8.92 -4.13
CA TYR A 56 5.17 -8.25 -2.83
C TYR A 56 4.00 -7.27 -2.73
N CYS A 57 3.30 -7.27 -1.61
CA CYS A 57 2.31 -6.24 -1.29
C CYS A 57 2.93 -5.20 -0.37
N CYS A 58 2.77 -3.93 -0.73
CA CYS A 58 3.20 -2.80 0.07
C CYS A 58 1.97 -1.98 0.46
N TRP A 59 1.83 -1.71 1.75
CA TRP A 59 0.74 -0.91 2.31
C TRP A 59 1.23 0.49 2.67
N LEU A 60 0.41 1.49 2.40
CA LEU A 60 0.60 2.85 2.88
C LEU A 60 -0.10 3.00 4.22
N VAL A 61 0.37 4.00 4.97
CA VAL A 61 -0.20 4.35 6.26
C VAL A 61 -1.65 4.84 6.11
N GLN A 62 -2.48 4.57 7.13
CA GLN A 62 -3.87 5.05 7.16
C GLN A 62 -3.92 6.57 7.16
N GLU A 63 -5.02 7.12 6.63
CA GLU A 63 -5.22 8.55 6.46
C GLU A 63 -5.08 9.32 7.77
N TRP A 64 -5.63 8.78 8.85
CA TRP A 64 -5.63 9.45 10.16
C TRP A 64 -4.22 9.64 10.72
N TYR A 65 -3.27 8.71 10.48
CA TYR A 65 -1.88 8.89 10.91
C TYR A 65 -1.24 10.10 10.25
N ILE A 66 -1.53 10.31 8.96
CA ILE A 66 -1.05 11.46 8.21
C ILE A 66 -1.65 12.75 8.79
N MET A 67 -2.97 12.76 9.01
CA MET A 67 -3.68 13.90 9.60
C MET A 67 -3.18 14.23 11.01
N THR A 68 -2.98 13.24 11.87
CA THR A 68 -2.42 13.42 13.21
C THR A 68 -1.00 13.95 13.15
N GLY A 69 -0.14 13.39 12.29
CA GLY A 69 1.23 13.86 12.10
C GLY A 69 1.30 15.34 11.72
N TYR A 70 0.52 15.76 10.71
CA TYR A 70 0.45 17.18 10.32
C TYR A 70 -0.13 18.05 11.42
N SER A 71 -1.18 17.58 12.12
CA SER A 71 -1.80 18.34 13.21
C SER A 71 -0.81 18.60 14.34
N VAL A 72 -0.07 17.58 14.78
CA VAL A 72 0.96 17.71 15.82
C VAL A 72 2.08 18.65 15.36
N PHE A 73 2.55 18.50 14.12
CA PHE A 73 3.58 19.37 13.55
C PHE A 73 3.14 20.84 13.53
N LEU A 74 1.93 21.13 13.04
CA LEU A 74 1.36 22.48 13.04
C LEU A 74 1.19 23.04 14.45
N PHE A 75 0.80 22.20 15.41
CA PHE A 75 0.64 22.63 16.80
C PHE A 75 1.99 23.01 17.44
N LEU A 76 3.02 22.19 17.22
CA LEU A 76 4.37 22.44 17.73
C LEU A 76 5.00 23.69 17.09
N THR A 77 4.82 23.87 15.78
CA THR A 77 5.30 25.08 15.09
C THR A 77 4.59 26.33 15.60
N ALA A 78 3.28 26.30 15.80
CA ALA A 78 2.53 27.41 16.39
C ALA A 78 2.97 27.73 17.83
N LEU A 79 3.22 26.70 18.64
CA LEU A 79 3.76 26.86 20.00
C LEU A 79 5.15 27.51 19.97
N ALA A 80 6.03 27.08 19.08
CA ALA A 80 7.37 27.64 18.93
C ALA A 80 7.32 29.12 18.51
N ILE A 81 6.49 29.47 17.53
CA ILE A 81 6.30 30.87 17.07
C ILE A 81 5.74 31.74 18.20
N ARG A 82 4.76 31.23 18.95
CA ARG A 82 4.20 31.97 20.10
C ARG A 82 5.26 32.19 21.17
N TRP A 83 6.08 31.18 21.45
CA TRP A 83 7.14 31.28 22.45
C TRP A 83 8.22 32.28 22.04
N SER A 84 8.62 32.30 20.75
CA SER A 84 9.58 33.28 20.25
C SER A 84 9.08 34.72 20.22
N HIS A 85 7.76 34.94 20.22
CA HIS A 85 7.16 36.28 20.30
C HIS A 85 7.05 36.81 21.74
N TRP A 86 7.11 35.93 22.73
CA TRP A 86 7.00 36.25 24.16
C TRP A 86 8.38 36.40 24.85
N ILE A 87 9.46 36.15 24.11
CA ILE A 87 10.87 36.38 24.47
C ILE A 87 11.37 37.61 23.73
#